data_AF-A0A2A4LU41-F1
#
_entry.id   AF-A0A2A4LU41-F1
#
_cell.length_a   1.000
_cell.length_b   1.000
_cell.length_c   1.000
_cell.angle_alpha   90.00
_cell.angle_beta   90.00
_cell.angle_gamma   90.00
#
_symmetry.space_group_name_H-M   'P 1'
#
loop_
_entity.id
_entity.type
_entity.pdbx_description
1 polymer ?
#
loop_
_entity_poly.entity_id
_entity_poly.type
_entity_poly.pdbx_seq_one_letter_code
_entity_poly.pdbx_strand_id
1 'polypeptide(L)' 'MAKKVAFFGLGNMGAPMAANLIKAGFEVCAFDLVPASVAKAVA' A
#
# COMPACT_ATOMS: atom_id res chain seq x y z
N MET A 1 -15.34 -6.87 10.98
CA MET A 1 -14.87 -7.27 9.63
C MET A 1 -13.84 -6.25 9.17
N ALA A 2 -12.58 -6.65 8.92
CA ALA A 2 -11.60 -5.75 8.34
C ALA A 2 -12.02 -5.39 6.90
N LYS A 3 -12.03 -4.10 6.56
CA LYS A 3 -12.37 -3.64 5.21
C LYS A 3 -11.15 -3.81 4.32
N LYS A 4 -11.32 -4.45 3.17
CA LYS A 4 -10.26 -4.62 2.17
C LYS A 4 -10.16 -3.40 1.27
N VAL A 5 -8.94 -2.94 1.00
CA VAL A 5 -8.65 -1.78 0.16
C VAL A 5 -7.68 -2.20 -0.93
N ALA A 6 -8.05 -1.94 -2.19
CA ALA A 6 -7.12 -2.03 -3.32
C ALA A 6 -6.45 -0.66 -3.51
N PHE A 7 -5.12 -0.65 -3.57
CA PHE A 7 -4.31 0.57 -3.63
C PHE A 7 -3.40 0.55 -4.85
N PHE A 8 -3.52 1.54 -5.73
CA PHE A 8 -2.74 1.63 -6.97
C PHE A 8 -1.77 2.82 -6.91
N GLY A 9 -0.49 2.54 -7.09
CA GLY A 9 0.59 3.53 -7.04
C GLY A 9 1.25 3.61 -5.66
N LEU A 10 2.50 3.17 -5.57
CA LEU A 10 3.35 3.11 -4.38
C LEU A 10 4.60 4.01 -4.54
N GLY A 11 4.47 5.12 -5.27
CA GLY A 11 5.48 6.16 -5.31
C GLY A 11 5.66 6.87 -3.96
N ASN A 12 6.35 8.02 -3.97
CA ASN A 12 6.74 8.75 -2.74
C ASN A 12 5.58 9.07 -1.78
N MET A 13 4.38 9.34 -2.29
CA MET A 13 3.18 9.55 -1.45
C MET A 13 2.36 8.28 -1.23
N GLY A 14 2.35 7.36 -2.19
CA GLY A 14 1.50 6.18 -2.17
C GLY A 14 1.91 5.18 -1.09
N ALA A 15 3.21 4.89 -1.00
CA ALA A 15 3.74 3.96 0.00
C ALA A 15 3.41 4.34 1.46
N PRO A 16 3.66 5.59 1.93
CA PRO A 16 3.27 5.97 3.29
C PRO A 16 1.75 5.99 3.51
N MET A 17 0.95 6.26 2.47
CA MET A 17 -0.52 6.17 2.56
C MET A 17 -1.00 4.73 2.76
N ALA A 18 -0.50 3.79 1.95
CA ALA A 18 -0.82 2.37 2.09
C ALA A 18 -0.43 1.85 3.48
N ALA A 19 0.73 2.25 3.99
CA ALA A 19 1.17 1.90 5.34
C ALA A 19 0.24 2.46 6.42
N ASN A 20 -0.27 3.68 6.26
CA ASN A 20 -1.22 4.27 7.21
C ASN A 20 -2.56 3.53 7.23
N LEU A 21 -3.04 3.07 6.08
CA LEU A 21 -4.24 2.24 5.99
C LEU A 21 -4.05 0.90 6.73
N ILE A 22 -2.90 0.26 6.57
CA ILE A 22 -2.58 -0.96 7.33
C ILE A 22 -2.56 -0.67 8.84
N LYS A 23 -1.91 0.41 9.28
CA LYS A 23 -1.87 0.84 10.69
C LYS A 23 -3.26 1.15 11.25
N ALA A 24 -4.18 1.63 10.42
CA ALA A 24 -5.57 1.89 10.79
C ALA A 24 -6.45 0.62 10.81
N GLY A 25 -5.89 -0.56 10.54
CA GLY A 25 -6.58 -1.84 10.61
C GLY A 25 -7.29 -2.27 9.33
N PHE A 26 -6.95 -1.67 8.19
CA PHE A 26 -7.44 -2.10 6.87
C PHE A 26 -6.54 -3.19 6.28
N GLU A 27 -7.15 -4.13 5.57
CA GLU A 27 -6.41 -5.10 4.75
C GLU A 27 -6.11 -4.43 3.40
N VAL A 28 -4.84 -4.17 3.09
CA VAL A 28 -4.45 -3.43 1.88
C VAL A 28 -3.80 -4.38 0.88
N CYS A 29 -4.35 -4.43 -0.34
CA CYS A 29 -3.74 -5.05 -1.51
C CYS A 29 -3.21 -3.93 -2.41
N ALA A 30 -1.89 -3.84 -2.57
CA ALA A 30 -1.27 -2.76 -3.30
C ALA A 30 -0.63 -3.23 -4.62
N PHE A 31 -0.68 -2.37 -5.64
CA PHE A 31 -0.08 -2.58 -6.95
C PHE A 31 0.66 -1.32 -7.41
N ASP A 32 1.78 -1.49 -8.10
CA ASP A 32 2.47 -0.43 -8.82
C ASP A 32 3.02 -0.99 -10.13
N LEU A 33 3.12 -0.14 -11.17
CA LEU A 33 3.71 -0.50 -12.46
C LEU A 33 5.21 -0.79 -12.35
N VAL A 34 5.88 -0.15 -11.38
CA VAL A 34 7.30 -0.32 -11.07
C VAL A 34 7.41 -1.30 -9.90
N PRO A 35 7.89 -2.54 -10.13
CA PRO A 35 7.99 -3.55 -9.06
C PRO A 35 8.85 -3.11 -7.87
N ALA A 36 9.85 -2.26 -8.11
CA ALA A 36 10.69 -1.69 -7.06
C ALA A 36 9.90 -0.82 -6.06
N SER A 37 8.84 -0.14 -6.51
CA SER A 37 7.95 0.64 -5.63
C SER A 37 7.17 -0.28 -4.69
N VAL A 38 6.74 -1.46 -5.16
CA VAL A 38 6.10 -2.48 -4.32
C VAL A 38 7.09 -2.97 -3.28
N ALA A 39 8.29 -3.39 -3.69
CA ALA A 39 9.32 -3.91 -2.78
C ALA A 39 9.71 -2.90 -1.69
N LYS A 40 9.82 -1.62 -2.05
CA LYS A 40 10.12 -0.53 -1.11
C LYS A 40 8.98 -0.29 -0.10
N ALA A 41 7.73 -0.59 -0.47
CA ALA A 41 6.57 -0.38 0.40
C ALA A 41 6.37 -1.50 1.44
N VAL A 42 6.98 -2.67 1.26
CA VAL A 42 6.93 -3.80 2.21
C VAL A 42 8.21 -4.00 3.04
N ALA A 43 9.27 -3.23 2.77
CA ALA A 43 10.50 -3.21 3.56
C ALA A 43 10.35 -2.33 4.82
#